data_AF-A0AAV8T6X9-F1
#
_entry.id   AF-A0AAV8T6X9-F1
#
_cell.length_a   1.000
_cell.length_b   1.000
_cell.length_c   1.000
_cell.angle_alpha   90.00
_cell.angle_beta   90.00
_cell.angle_gamma   90.00
#
_symmetry.space_group_name_H-M   'P 1'
#
loop_
_entity.id
_entity.type
_entity.pdbx_description
1 polymer ?
#
loop_
_entity_poly.entity_id
_entity_poly.type
_entity_poly.pdbx_seq_one_letter_code
_entity_poly.pdbx_strand_id
1 'polypeptide(L)'
;MARGVKWGCSYKRITLIVCSINIVVALYVLRSLYASLYLHSSNTRFNDVVKYTPDQVRKMEESVRIRRAAEPLRLVKLMKQLKEQIQREEMMVELPQDVKHKITEEILLRLRRLNSSAGISEQRDAVESWRKEKLLEVKQLTNGTNGLNSTILQEQAGILVRALESDWAVLSENIGLWIPAEISHLEHDDKPEGDEEEPEEEILPGRALPPECHAELHTDYDGTAIRWGLTHPKESAADCCQACLDQAKNAKPGEKKCNVWVYCPSETGCYSPDIYEHKNMECWLKYAENPKLNFKDRYSESYRNSHPNAPLIVPWVSGVTSA
;
A
#
# COMPACT_ATOMS: atom_id res chain seq x y z
N MET A 1 32.92 -15.41 -92.69
CA MET A 1 33.41 -15.06 -91.33
C MET A 1 33.30 -13.55 -91.15
N ALA A 2 33.24 -13.08 -89.90
CA ALA A 2 32.98 -11.71 -89.44
C ALA A 2 31.49 -11.33 -89.30
N ARG A 3 30.85 -11.83 -88.23
CA ARG A 3 29.62 -11.26 -87.65
C ARG A 3 29.99 -9.92 -86.99
N GLY A 4 29.83 -8.82 -87.72
CA GLY A 4 29.86 -7.46 -87.17
C GLY A 4 28.60 -7.20 -86.35
N VAL A 5 28.70 -7.37 -85.03
CA VAL A 5 27.62 -7.03 -84.08
C VAL A 5 27.44 -5.51 -84.09
N LYS A 6 26.38 -5.02 -84.75
CA LYS A 6 25.97 -3.62 -84.68
C LYS A 6 25.43 -3.34 -83.28
N TRP A 7 26.22 -2.61 -82.50
CA TRP A 7 25.92 -2.18 -81.14
C TRP A 7 24.83 -1.10 -81.14
N GLY A 8 23.57 -1.54 -81.17
CA GLY A 8 22.39 -0.65 -81.08
C GLY A 8 22.04 -0.35 -79.63
N CYS A 9 22.91 0.34 -78.90
CA CYS A 9 22.67 0.71 -77.51
C CYS A 9 21.81 1.98 -77.44
N SER A 10 20.49 1.83 -77.54
CA SER A 10 19.55 2.92 -77.26
C SER A 10 19.69 3.36 -75.81
N TYR A 11 19.80 4.67 -75.55
CA TYR A 11 19.96 5.26 -74.20
C TYR A 11 18.91 4.71 -73.21
N LYS A 12 17.68 4.44 -73.68
CA LYS A 12 16.61 3.80 -72.90
C LYS A 12 16.93 2.38 -72.41
N ARG A 13 17.68 1.60 -73.20
CA ARG A 13 18.13 0.26 -72.81
C ARG A 13 19.29 0.32 -71.83
N ILE A 14 20.20 1.29 -72.00
CA ILE A 14 21.30 1.51 -71.05
C ILE A 14 20.77 1.94 -69.69
N THR A 15 19.84 2.90 -69.64
CA THR A 15 19.23 3.33 -68.38
C THR A 15 18.45 2.20 -67.70
N LEU A 16 17.73 1.36 -68.45
CA LEU A 16 17.09 0.17 -67.91
C LEU A 16 18.09 -0.82 -67.28
N ILE A 17 19.23 -1.04 -67.95
CA ILE A 17 20.29 -1.92 -67.42
C ILE A 17 20.89 -1.31 -66.15
N VAL A 18 21.24 -0.03 -66.14
CA VAL A 18 21.79 0.66 -64.95
C VAL A 18 20.80 0.65 -63.79
N CYS A 19 19.51 0.93 -64.05
CA CYS A 19 18.46 0.83 -63.04
C CYS A 19 18.32 -0.61 -62.51
N SER A 20 18.38 -1.63 -63.37
CA SER A 20 18.30 -3.03 -62.94
C SER A 20 19.49 -3.43 -62.05
N ILE A 21 20.70 -2.97 -62.37
CA ILE A 21 21.90 -3.19 -61.56
C ILE A 21 21.75 -2.49 -60.20
N ASN A 22 21.30 -1.23 -60.18
CA ASN A 22 21.06 -0.50 -58.94
C ASN A 22 20.00 -1.16 -58.05
N ILE A 23 18.93 -1.72 -58.64
CA ILE A 23 17.92 -2.49 -57.91
C ILE A 23 18.55 -3.76 -57.31
N VAL A 24 19.36 -4.48 -58.06
CA VAL A 24 20.05 -5.69 -57.56
C VAL A 24 21.02 -5.34 -56.42
N VAL A 25 21.78 -4.25 -56.55
CA VAL A 25 22.68 -3.76 -55.49
C VAL A 25 21.87 -3.34 -54.25
N ALA A 26 20.77 -2.60 -54.44
CA ALA A 26 19.89 -2.21 -53.35
C ALA A 26 19.32 -3.43 -52.62
N LEU A 27 18.85 -4.45 -53.35
CA LEU A 27 18.35 -5.70 -52.78
C LEU A 27 19.46 -6.50 -52.08
N TYR A 28 20.68 -6.49 -52.60
CA TYR A 28 21.82 -7.16 -51.95
C TYR A 28 22.20 -6.48 -50.63
N VAL A 29 22.27 -5.15 -50.61
CA VAL A 29 22.52 -4.37 -49.38
C VAL A 29 21.38 -4.58 -48.38
N LEU A 30 20.12 -4.54 -48.82
CA LEU A 30 18.96 -4.80 -47.98
C LEU A 30 19.01 -6.21 -47.39
N ARG A 31 19.37 -7.22 -48.19
CA ARG A 31 19.55 -8.60 -47.73
C ARG A 31 20.73 -8.74 -46.78
N SER A 32 21.84 -8.02 -46.99
CA SER A 32 23.00 -8.01 -46.09
C SER A 32 22.65 -7.37 -44.74
N LEU A 33 21.90 -6.26 -44.74
CA LEU A 33 21.42 -5.62 -43.52
C LEU A 33 20.39 -6.49 -42.79
N TYR A 34 19.45 -7.10 -43.52
CA TYR A 34 18.47 -8.02 -42.93
C TYR A 34 19.12 -9.31 -42.42
N ALA A 35 20.10 -9.86 -43.14
CA ALA A 35 20.86 -11.02 -42.71
C ALA A 35 21.74 -10.69 -41.51
N SER A 36 22.33 -9.49 -41.42
CA SER A 36 23.05 -9.04 -40.22
C SER A 36 22.12 -8.89 -39.02
N LEU A 37 20.90 -8.37 -39.21
CA LEU A 37 19.90 -8.27 -38.14
C LEU A 37 19.38 -9.66 -37.71
N TYR A 38 19.15 -10.56 -38.66
CA TYR A 38 18.71 -11.93 -38.37
C TYR A 38 19.84 -12.80 -37.79
N LEU A 39 21.08 -12.68 -38.28
CA LEU A 39 22.24 -13.40 -37.74
C LEU A 39 22.70 -12.81 -36.40
N HIS A 40 22.57 -11.50 -36.17
CA HIS A 40 22.80 -10.92 -34.85
C HIS A 40 21.71 -11.35 -33.86
N SER A 41 20.46 -11.49 -34.31
CA SER A 41 19.34 -11.97 -33.48
C SER A 41 19.34 -13.50 -33.27
N SER A 42 19.87 -14.29 -34.22
CA SER A 42 19.91 -15.75 -34.13
C SER A 42 21.20 -16.31 -33.54
N ASN A 43 22.37 -15.71 -33.79
CA ASN A 43 23.63 -16.17 -33.20
C ASN A 43 23.81 -15.78 -31.73
N THR A 44 23.09 -14.77 -31.22
CA THR A 44 23.08 -14.44 -29.78
C THR A 44 22.04 -15.23 -28.97
N ARG A 45 21.15 -16.02 -29.61
CA ARG A 45 20.10 -16.78 -28.89
C ARG A 45 20.22 -18.29 -28.91
N PHE A 46 21.11 -18.89 -29.72
CA PHE A 46 21.16 -20.36 -29.84
C PHE A 46 22.45 -21.03 -29.37
N ASN A 47 23.50 -20.27 -28.97
CA ASN A 47 24.76 -20.86 -28.50
C ASN A 47 25.16 -20.50 -27.06
N ASP A 48 24.35 -19.74 -26.34
CA ASP A 48 24.54 -19.52 -24.91
C ASP A 48 23.31 -20.04 -24.16
N VAL A 49 23.13 -21.37 -24.20
CA VAL A 49 22.30 -22.04 -23.20
C VAL A 49 23.03 -21.81 -21.89
N VAL A 50 22.62 -20.77 -21.15
CA VAL A 50 23.07 -20.52 -19.77
C VAL A 50 22.92 -21.84 -19.03
N LYS A 51 24.04 -22.50 -18.78
CA LYS A 51 24.06 -23.77 -18.04
C LYS A 51 23.83 -23.44 -16.58
N TYR A 52 22.56 -23.37 -16.20
CA TYR A 52 22.18 -23.23 -14.81
C TYR A 52 22.63 -24.47 -14.04
N THR A 53 23.17 -24.25 -12.84
CA THR A 53 23.40 -25.36 -11.92
C THR A 53 22.05 -25.93 -11.48
N PRO A 54 21.98 -27.22 -11.10
CA PRO A 54 20.74 -27.82 -10.59
C PRO A 54 20.11 -27.00 -9.43
N ASP A 55 20.96 -26.39 -8.59
CA ASP A 55 20.51 -25.51 -7.51
C ASP A 55 19.86 -24.21 -7.99
N GLN A 56 20.36 -23.61 -9.07
CA GLN A 56 19.74 -22.43 -9.67
C GLN A 56 18.38 -22.76 -10.27
N VAL A 57 18.26 -23.91 -10.94
CA VAL A 57 16.98 -24.38 -11.49
C VAL A 57 15.98 -24.62 -10.36
N ARG A 58 16.39 -25.27 -9.28
CA ARG A 58 15.56 -25.49 -8.09
C ARG A 58 15.06 -24.16 -7.49
N LYS A 59 15.94 -23.18 -7.29
CA LYS A 59 15.55 -21.84 -6.80
C LYS A 59 14.59 -21.12 -7.75
N MET A 60 14.79 -21.26 -9.06
CA MET A 60 13.89 -20.70 -10.06
C MET A 60 12.49 -21.35 -9.96
N GLU A 61 12.41 -22.67 -9.87
CA GLU A 61 11.15 -23.39 -9.70
C GLU A 61 10.43 -22.99 -8.40
N GLU A 62 11.17 -22.89 -7.28
CA GLU A 62 10.64 -22.43 -6.00
C GLU A 62 10.07 -21.00 -6.10
N SER A 63 10.80 -20.08 -6.73
CA SER A 63 10.31 -18.71 -6.96
C SER A 63 9.03 -18.66 -7.80
N VAL A 64 8.87 -19.59 -8.75
CA VAL A 64 7.67 -19.68 -9.60
C VAL A 64 6.51 -20.23 -8.78
N ARG A 65 6.75 -21.23 -7.92
CA ARG A 65 5.72 -21.76 -7.02
C ARG A 65 5.23 -20.69 -6.04
N ILE A 66 6.15 -19.94 -5.43
CA ILE A 66 5.81 -18.84 -4.50
C ILE A 66 4.95 -17.79 -5.22
N ARG A 67 5.36 -17.33 -6.41
CA ARG A 67 4.59 -16.35 -7.20
C ARG A 67 3.18 -16.85 -7.54
N ARG A 68 3.05 -18.11 -7.97
CA ARG A 68 1.73 -18.70 -8.28
C ARG A 68 0.85 -18.86 -7.04
N ALA A 69 1.44 -19.20 -5.89
CA ALA A 69 0.72 -19.30 -4.63
C ALA A 69 0.29 -17.92 -4.10
N ALA A 70 1.07 -16.88 -4.39
CA ALA A 70 0.79 -15.50 -4.02
C ALA A 70 -0.12 -14.76 -5.01
N GLU A 71 -0.51 -15.37 -6.13
CA GLU A 71 -1.47 -14.75 -7.05
C GLU A 71 -2.83 -14.59 -6.36
N PRO A 72 -3.37 -13.35 -6.26
CA PRO A 72 -4.61 -13.10 -5.55
C PRO A 72 -5.81 -13.45 -6.44
N LEU A 73 -6.01 -14.75 -6.70
CA LEU A 73 -7.05 -15.27 -7.60
C LEU A 73 -8.46 -14.80 -7.22
N ARG A 74 -8.74 -14.69 -5.92
CA ARG A 74 -10.02 -14.16 -5.41
C ARG A 74 -10.23 -12.71 -5.82
N LEU A 75 -9.21 -11.87 -5.68
CA LEU A 75 -9.27 -10.45 -6.03
C LEU A 75 -9.46 -10.26 -7.55
N VAL A 76 -8.70 -11.01 -8.36
CA VAL A 76 -8.83 -10.97 -9.82
C VAL A 76 -10.24 -11.37 -10.26
N LYS A 77 -10.83 -12.39 -9.62
CA LYS A 77 -12.21 -12.83 -9.87
C LYS A 77 -13.23 -11.74 -9.52
N LEU A 78 -13.08 -11.11 -8.35
CA LEU A 78 -13.95 -10.01 -7.91
C LEU A 78 -13.86 -8.81 -8.85
N MET A 79 -12.64 -8.42 -9.27
CA MET A 79 -12.44 -7.33 -10.22
C MET A 79 -13.11 -7.61 -11.57
N LYS A 80 -13.08 -8.87 -12.04
CA LYS A 80 -13.77 -9.25 -13.26
C LYS A 80 -15.29 -9.12 -13.12
N GLN A 81 -15.85 -9.59 -12.00
CA GLN A 81 -17.29 -9.46 -11.72
C GLN A 81 -17.71 -7.99 -11.62
N LEU A 82 -16.91 -7.15 -10.95
CA LEU A 82 -17.17 -5.72 -10.84
C LEU A 82 -17.16 -5.04 -12.20
N LYS A 83 -16.19 -5.38 -13.06
CA LYS A 83 -16.12 -4.85 -14.43
C LYS A 83 -17.37 -5.23 -15.25
N GLU A 84 -17.87 -6.45 -15.11
CA GLU A 84 -19.10 -6.90 -15.77
C GLU A 84 -20.35 -6.17 -15.22
N GLN A 85 -20.36 -5.76 -13.95
CA GLN A 85 -21.42 -4.94 -13.35
C GLN A 85 -21.40 -3.50 -13.88
N ILE A 86 -20.23 -2.86 -13.89
CA ILE A 86 -20.07 -1.48 -14.39
C ILE A 86 -20.48 -1.39 -15.87
N GLN A 87 -20.09 -2.35 -16.70
CA GLN A 87 -20.50 -2.38 -18.12
C GLN A 87 -22.01 -2.54 -18.30
N ARG A 88 -22.72 -3.14 -17.35
CA ARG A 88 -24.18 -3.27 -17.36
C ARG A 88 -24.86 -1.96 -16.95
N GLU A 89 -24.25 -1.22 -16.02
CA GLU A 89 -24.73 0.09 -15.57
C GLU A 89 -24.64 1.15 -16.69
N GLU A 90 -23.56 1.16 -17.49
CA GLU A 90 -23.41 2.07 -18.63
C GLU A 90 -24.49 1.90 -19.73
N MET A 91 -25.17 0.75 -19.78
CA MET A 91 -26.16 0.42 -20.82
C MET A 91 -27.60 0.79 -20.40
N MET A 92 -27.80 1.45 -19.26
CA MET A 92 -29.12 1.76 -18.72
C MET A 92 -29.73 3.04 -19.31
N VAL A 93 -31.05 3.01 -19.55
CA VAL A 93 -31.83 4.15 -20.05
C VAL A 93 -32.08 5.12 -18.88
N GLU A 94 -31.51 6.32 -18.96
CA GLU A 94 -31.68 7.33 -17.91
C GLU A 94 -33.10 7.88 -17.83
N LEU A 95 -33.59 8.11 -16.61
CA LEU A 95 -34.82 8.87 -16.40
C LEU A 95 -34.68 10.32 -16.87
N PRO A 96 -35.75 10.91 -17.42
CA PRO A 96 -35.81 12.35 -17.67
C PRO A 96 -35.52 13.18 -16.42
N GLN A 97 -34.85 14.32 -16.62
CA GLN A 97 -34.35 15.17 -15.53
C GLN A 97 -35.48 15.75 -14.66
N ASP A 98 -36.63 16.07 -15.26
CA ASP A 98 -37.84 16.53 -14.57
C ASP A 98 -38.39 15.50 -13.59
N VAL A 99 -38.36 14.22 -13.97
CA VAL A 99 -38.80 13.12 -13.11
C VAL A 99 -37.82 12.93 -11.95
N LYS A 100 -36.51 13.01 -12.20
CA LYS A 100 -35.47 12.97 -11.16
C LYS A 100 -35.69 14.08 -10.13
N HIS A 101 -35.88 15.33 -10.57
CA HIS A 101 -36.15 16.45 -9.67
C HIS A 101 -37.42 16.26 -8.83
N LYS A 102 -38.50 15.76 -9.44
CA LYS A 102 -39.75 15.48 -8.71
C LYS A 102 -39.55 14.44 -7.61
N ILE A 103 -38.80 13.37 -7.90
CA ILE A 103 -38.45 12.34 -6.93
C ILE A 103 -37.64 12.92 -5.78
N THR A 104 -36.63 13.74 -6.06
CA THR A 104 -35.81 14.41 -5.05
C THR A 104 -36.68 15.25 -4.10
N GLU A 105 -37.59 16.06 -4.64
CA GLU A 105 -38.49 16.89 -3.83
C GLU A 105 -39.43 16.06 -2.95
N GLU A 106 -40.01 14.98 -3.48
CA GLU A 106 -40.88 14.08 -2.70
C GLU A 106 -40.13 13.42 -1.53
N ILE A 107 -38.88 12.99 -1.76
CA ILE A 107 -38.02 12.40 -0.73
C ILE A 107 -37.60 13.44 0.32
N LEU A 108 -37.19 14.64 -0.11
CA LEU A 108 -36.84 15.73 0.80
C LEU A 108 -38.02 16.14 1.68
N LEU A 109 -39.23 16.19 1.12
CA LEU A 109 -40.45 16.43 1.88
C LEU A 109 -40.72 15.33 2.91
N ARG A 110 -40.46 14.07 2.57
CA ARG A 110 -40.61 12.93 3.50
C ARG A 110 -39.61 13.02 4.64
N LEU A 111 -38.34 13.30 4.34
CA LEU A 111 -37.28 13.45 5.34
C LEU A 111 -37.51 14.67 6.24
N ARG A 112 -37.98 15.81 5.70
CA ARG A 112 -38.27 17.02 6.50
C ARG A 112 -39.44 16.84 7.47
N ARG A 113 -40.33 15.88 7.23
CA ARG A 113 -41.42 15.53 8.16
C ARG A 113 -40.93 14.71 9.36
N LEU A 114 -39.73 14.16 9.31
CA LEU A 114 -39.11 13.50 10.46
C LEU A 114 -38.67 14.54 11.49
N ASN A 115 -38.60 14.13 12.75
CA ASN A 115 -38.11 14.98 13.83
C ASN A 115 -36.63 15.35 13.59
N SER A 116 -36.19 16.53 14.03
CA SER A 116 -34.80 16.97 13.90
C SER A 116 -33.80 16.09 14.66
N SER A 117 -34.28 15.25 15.58
CA SER A 117 -33.49 14.25 16.32
C SER A 117 -33.61 12.82 15.77
N ALA A 118 -34.20 12.62 14.59
CA ALA A 118 -34.38 11.30 14.00
C ALA A 118 -33.03 10.65 13.69
N GLY A 119 -32.84 9.40 14.16
CA GLY A 119 -31.64 8.63 13.93
C GLY A 119 -31.45 8.26 12.45
N ILE A 120 -30.24 7.82 12.09
CA ILE A 120 -29.90 7.41 10.71
C ILE A 120 -30.80 6.25 10.24
N SER A 121 -31.13 5.30 11.13
CA SER A 121 -32.07 4.20 10.83
C SER A 121 -33.46 4.73 10.45
N GLU A 122 -33.99 5.71 11.19
CA GLU A 122 -35.32 6.26 10.93
C GLU A 122 -35.38 7.00 9.58
N GLN A 123 -34.31 7.71 9.22
CA GLN A 123 -34.21 8.37 7.90
C GLN A 123 -34.19 7.33 6.77
N ARG A 124 -33.44 6.23 6.95
CA ARG A 124 -33.39 5.14 5.97
C ARG A 124 -34.76 4.46 5.82
N ASP A 125 -35.44 4.18 6.91
CA ASP A 125 -36.77 3.56 6.90
C ASP A 125 -37.82 4.47 6.24
N ALA A 126 -37.72 5.78 6.44
CA ALA A 126 -38.59 6.75 5.78
C ALA A 126 -38.41 6.78 4.26
N VAL A 127 -37.18 6.67 3.77
CA VAL A 127 -36.89 6.59 2.33
C VAL A 127 -37.35 5.26 1.74
N GLU A 128 -37.07 4.15 2.42
CA GLU A 128 -37.45 2.82 1.94
C GLU A 128 -38.98 2.63 1.94
N SER A 129 -39.69 3.19 2.93
CA SER A 129 -41.16 3.22 2.92
C SER A 129 -41.71 4.06 1.77
N TRP A 130 -41.17 5.26 1.53
CA TRP A 130 -41.55 6.08 0.37
C TRP A 130 -41.31 5.35 -0.95
N ARG A 131 -40.17 4.68 -1.10
CA ARG A 131 -39.83 3.91 -2.31
C ARG A 131 -40.87 2.82 -2.58
N LYS A 132 -41.28 2.06 -1.56
CA LYS A 132 -42.30 1.01 -1.67
C LYS A 132 -43.68 1.58 -2.00
N GLU A 133 -44.07 2.67 -1.34
CA GLU A 133 -45.31 3.39 -1.63
C GLU A 133 -45.35 3.87 -3.10
N LYS A 134 -44.27 4.50 -3.56
CA LYS A 134 -44.14 5.01 -4.92
C LYS A 134 -44.14 3.90 -5.97
N LEU A 135 -43.44 2.80 -5.70
CA LEU A 135 -43.43 1.64 -6.58
C LEU A 135 -44.84 1.06 -6.78
N LEU A 136 -45.63 0.99 -5.72
CA LEU A 136 -47.03 0.54 -5.79
C LEU A 136 -47.90 1.51 -6.59
N GLU A 137 -47.75 2.82 -6.36
CA GLU A 137 -48.47 3.87 -7.11
C GLU A 137 -48.21 3.74 -8.62
N VAL A 138 -46.94 3.62 -9.02
CA VAL A 138 -46.55 3.53 -10.43
C VAL A 138 -46.98 2.18 -11.04
N LYS A 139 -46.90 1.07 -10.31
CA LYS A 139 -47.41 -0.25 -10.77
C LYS A 139 -48.93 -0.27 -10.96
N GLN A 140 -49.68 0.45 -10.11
CA GLN A 140 -51.13 0.60 -10.29
C GLN A 140 -51.46 1.47 -11.50
N LEU A 141 -50.69 2.54 -11.75
CA LEU A 141 -50.81 3.37 -12.96
C LEU A 141 -50.53 2.58 -14.23
N THR A 142 -49.62 1.60 -14.21
CA THR A 142 -49.37 0.72 -15.35
C THR A 142 -50.43 -0.35 -15.57
N ASN A 143 -51.10 -0.84 -14.50
CA ASN A 143 -52.09 -1.92 -14.57
C ASN A 143 -53.55 -1.44 -14.67
N GLY A 144 -53.86 -0.21 -14.22
CA GLY A 144 -55.21 0.21 -13.85
C GLY A 144 -55.96 1.10 -14.84
N THR A 145 -55.51 1.35 -16.07
CA THR A 145 -56.24 2.29 -16.95
C THR A 145 -56.23 1.94 -18.43
N ASN A 146 -57.40 1.51 -18.91
CA ASN A 146 -57.88 1.58 -20.30
C ASN A 146 -58.03 3.04 -20.80
N GLY A 147 -57.05 3.92 -20.57
CA GLY A 147 -57.24 5.37 -20.80
C GLY A 147 -56.00 6.26 -20.73
N LEU A 148 -54.78 5.72 -20.78
CA LEU A 148 -53.57 6.51 -21.00
C LEU A 148 -53.25 6.58 -22.49
N ASN A 149 -53.76 7.62 -23.17
CA ASN A 149 -53.67 7.79 -24.62
C ASN A 149 -52.27 8.21 -25.14
N SER A 150 -51.19 7.97 -24.40
CA SER A 150 -49.83 8.29 -24.86
C SER A 150 -48.84 7.19 -24.50
N THR A 151 -48.33 6.51 -25.54
CA THR A 151 -47.29 5.47 -25.47
C THR A 151 -46.06 5.94 -24.67
N ILE A 152 -45.77 7.25 -24.71
CA ILE A 152 -44.64 7.89 -24.03
C ILE A 152 -44.79 7.83 -22.51
N LEU A 153 -46.00 8.01 -21.97
CA LEU A 153 -46.22 7.99 -20.52
C LEU A 153 -46.09 6.57 -19.95
N GLN A 154 -46.49 5.56 -20.73
CA GLN A 154 -46.38 4.17 -20.35
C GLN A 154 -44.92 3.68 -20.38
N GLU A 155 -44.13 4.15 -21.35
CA GLU A 155 -42.70 3.91 -21.41
C GLU A 155 -41.96 4.57 -20.23
N GLN A 156 -42.27 5.83 -19.92
CA GLN A 156 -41.72 6.53 -18.75
C GLN A 156 -42.09 5.84 -17.42
N ALA A 157 -43.33 5.37 -17.28
CA ALA A 157 -43.75 4.61 -16.11
C ALA A 157 -42.99 3.28 -15.97
N GLY A 158 -42.76 2.58 -17.09
CA GLY A 158 -41.95 1.35 -17.10
C GLY A 158 -40.50 1.57 -16.69
N ILE A 159 -39.87 2.65 -17.18
CA ILE A 159 -38.51 3.05 -16.78
C ILE A 159 -38.47 3.40 -15.29
N LEU A 160 -39.47 4.13 -14.78
CA LEU A 160 -39.57 4.49 -13.37
C LEU A 160 -39.77 3.26 -12.45
N VAL A 161 -40.59 2.29 -12.86
CA VAL A 161 -40.74 1.01 -12.12
C VAL A 161 -39.41 0.30 -12.03
N ARG A 162 -38.67 0.17 -13.14
CA ARG A 162 -37.36 -0.48 -13.14
C ARG A 162 -36.38 0.24 -12.22
N ALA A 163 -36.34 1.57 -12.26
CA ALA A 163 -35.46 2.37 -11.42
C ALA A 163 -35.80 2.29 -9.93
N LEU A 164 -37.09 2.21 -9.57
CA LEU A 164 -37.50 2.04 -8.18
C LEU A 164 -37.33 0.59 -7.69
N GLU A 165 -37.47 -0.42 -8.54
CA GLU A 165 -37.44 -1.82 -8.13
C GLU A 165 -36.03 -2.43 -8.17
N SER A 166 -35.38 -2.35 -9.33
CA SER A 166 -34.10 -3.03 -9.60
C SER A 166 -32.90 -2.09 -9.55
N ASP A 167 -33.04 -0.86 -10.06
CA ASP A 167 -31.91 0.06 -10.25
C ASP A 167 -31.90 1.21 -9.20
N TRP A 168 -32.41 0.94 -8.00
CA TRP A 168 -32.57 1.96 -6.95
C TRP A 168 -31.24 2.57 -6.50
N ALA A 169 -30.17 1.77 -6.44
CA ALA A 169 -28.84 2.26 -6.07
C ALA A 169 -28.35 3.32 -7.07
N VAL A 170 -28.50 3.03 -8.37
CA VAL A 170 -28.14 3.93 -9.47
C VAL A 170 -29.01 5.17 -9.46
N LEU A 171 -30.32 5.03 -9.25
CA LEU A 171 -31.22 6.18 -9.11
C LEU A 171 -30.83 7.05 -7.92
N SER A 172 -30.52 6.44 -6.77
CA SER A 172 -30.12 7.14 -5.54
C SER A 172 -28.86 7.97 -5.75
N GLU A 173 -27.85 7.41 -6.40
CA GLU A 173 -26.62 8.13 -6.77
C GLU A 173 -26.91 9.29 -7.73
N ASN A 174 -27.71 9.04 -8.77
CA ASN A 174 -28.07 10.05 -9.76
C ASN A 174 -28.87 11.23 -9.20
N ILE A 175 -29.68 11.02 -8.16
CA ILE A 175 -30.42 12.08 -7.46
C ILE A 175 -29.65 12.66 -6.25
N GLY A 176 -28.43 12.20 -6.00
CA GLY A 176 -27.59 12.64 -4.88
C GLY A 176 -28.09 12.21 -3.50
N LEU A 177 -28.87 11.14 -3.42
CA LEU A 177 -29.39 10.61 -2.16
C LEU A 177 -28.36 9.68 -1.51
N TRP A 178 -27.68 10.19 -0.49
CA TRP A 178 -26.72 9.41 0.31
C TRP A 178 -27.08 9.49 1.79
N ILE A 179 -27.44 8.34 2.38
CA ILE A 179 -27.68 8.18 3.83
C ILE A 179 -26.57 7.28 4.37
N PRO A 180 -25.74 7.76 5.31
CA PRO A 180 -24.66 6.97 5.91
C PRO A 180 -25.16 5.60 6.39
N ALA A 181 -24.31 4.57 6.28
CA ALA A 181 -24.56 3.33 7.00
C ALA A 181 -24.41 3.59 8.51
N GLU A 182 -25.24 2.92 9.31
CA GLU A 182 -24.99 2.83 10.74
C GLU A 182 -23.69 2.03 10.91
N ILE A 183 -22.60 2.73 11.18
CA ILE A 183 -21.32 2.11 11.46
C ILE A 183 -21.40 1.65 12.91
N SER A 184 -21.79 0.40 13.12
CA SER A 184 -21.43 -0.27 14.36
C SER A 184 -19.92 -0.45 14.31
N HIS A 185 -19.20 0.29 15.15
CA HIS A 185 -17.80 -0.01 15.43
C HIS A 185 -17.77 -1.32 16.21
N LEU A 186 -17.96 -2.44 15.52
CA LEU A 186 -17.45 -3.72 15.99
C LEU A 186 -15.95 -3.65 15.75
N GLU A 187 -15.23 -3.30 16.81
CA GLU A 187 -13.81 -3.55 16.90
C GLU A 187 -13.62 -5.05 16.73
N HIS A 188 -13.37 -5.46 15.49
CA HIS A 188 -12.98 -6.83 15.20
C HIS A 188 -11.52 -6.91 15.59
N ASP A 189 -11.26 -7.53 16.73
CA ASP A 189 -9.91 -7.92 17.11
C ASP A 189 -9.51 -9.06 16.16
N ASP A 190 -9.11 -8.70 14.94
CA ASP A 190 -8.59 -9.61 13.90
C ASP A 190 -7.21 -10.16 14.29
N LYS A 191 -6.81 -9.99 15.56
CA LYS A 191 -5.62 -10.58 16.14
C LYS A 191 -5.83 -12.10 16.26
N PRO A 192 -5.06 -12.94 15.54
CA PRO A 192 -5.18 -14.37 15.67
C PRO A 192 -4.87 -14.81 17.11
N GLU A 193 -5.70 -15.68 17.69
CA GLU A 193 -5.46 -16.29 18.99
C GLU A 193 -4.15 -17.12 18.92
N GLY A 194 -3.06 -16.57 19.44
CA GLY A 194 -1.75 -17.21 19.44
C GLY A 194 -0.58 -16.31 19.06
N ASP A 195 -0.83 -15.13 18.49
CA ASP A 195 0.19 -14.10 18.32
C ASP A 195 0.26 -13.30 19.63
N GLU A 196 0.92 -13.88 20.64
CA GLU A 196 1.77 -13.04 21.48
C GLU A 196 2.59 -12.22 20.49
N GLU A 197 2.47 -10.89 20.52
CA GLU A 197 3.33 -10.02 19.75
C GLU A 197 4.77 -10.43 20.08
N GLU A 198 5.40 -11.28 19.26
CA GLU A 198 6.84 -11.20 19.11
C GLU A 198 7.01 -9.75 18.66
N PRO A 199 7.52 -8.86 19.54
CA PRO A 199 7.72 -7.48 19.13
C PRO A 199 8.54 -7.57 17.85
N GLU A 200 8.04 -6.97 16.76
CA GLU A 200 8.80 -6.86 15.50
C GLU A 200 10.24 -6.57 15.93
N GLU A 201 11.15 -7.53 15.74
CA GLU A 201 12.48 -7.45 16.36
C GLU A 201 13.08 -6.11 15.94
N GLU A 202 13.07 -5.12 16.84
CA GLU A 202 13.45 -3.77 16.46
C GLU A 202 14.95 -3.81 16.25
N ILE A 203 15.35 -3.93 14.98
CA ILE A 203 16.75 -4.15 14.62
C ILE A 203 17.52 -2.87 14.94
N LEU A 204 18.38 -2.95 15.94
CA LEU A 204 19.27 -1.84 16.27
C LEU A 204 20.26 -1.57 15.12
N PRO A 205 20.43 -0.30 14.72
CA PRO A 205 21.40 0.04 13.69
C PRO A 205 22.83 -0.19 14.20
N GLY A 206 23.69 -0.73 13.33
CA GLY A 206 25.11 -0.91 13.58
C GLY A 206 25.53 -2.39 13.70
N ARG A 207 26.68 -2.61 14.35
CA ARG A 207 27.22 -3.95 14.59
C ARG A 207 26.40 -4.69 15.65
N ALA A 208 26.36 -6.01 15.56
CA ALA A 208 25.71 -6.85 16.56
C ALA A 208 26.29 -6.62 17.96
N LEU A 209 25.41 -6.55 18.96
CA LEU A 209 25.79 -6.36 20.36
C LEU A 209 26.44 -7.64 20.92
N PRO A 210 27.61 -7.53 21.57
CA PRO A 210 28.20 -8.64 22.32
C PRO A 210 27.25 -9.15 23.43
N PRO A 211 27.20 -10.47 23.71
CA PRO A 211 26.35 -11.01 24.78
C PRO A 211 26.67 -10.44 26.17
N GLU A 212 27.92 -10.08 26.43
CA GLU A 212 28.38 -9.44 27.67
C GLU A 212 27.74 -8.07 27.95
N CYS A 213 27.14 -7.45 26.93
CA CYS A 213 26.44 -6.18 27.05
C CYS A 213 25.04 -6.29 27.65
N HIS A 214 24.45 -7.49 27.67
CA HIS A 214 23.07 -7.77 28.12
C HIS A 214 22.10 -6.68 27.68
N ALA A 215 22.05 -6.46 26.36
CA ALA A 215 21.27 -5.38 25.79
C ALA A 215 19.78 -5.69 25.88
N GLU A 216 19.04 -4.71 26.37
CA GLU A 216 17.60 -4.74 26.46
C GLU A 216 17.01 -3.55 25.71
N LEU A 217 16.13 -3.84 24.76
CA LEU A 217 15.32 -2.85 24.07
C LEU A 217 14.33 -2.21 25.05
N HIS A 218 13.91 -0.98 24.75
CA HIS A 218 12.92 -0.23 25.51
C HIS A 218 13.21 -0.17 27.01
N THR A 219 14.47 0.07 27.36
CA THR A 219 14.95 -0.03 28.74
C THR A 219 15.82 1.16 29.09
N ASP A 220 15.57 1.78 30.24
CA ASP A 220 16.46 2.74 30.87
C ASP A 220 16.83 2.24 32.29
N TYR A 221 18.12 2.02 32.51
CA TYR A 221 18.67 1.71 33.82
C TYR A 221 19.16 2.98 34.52
N ASP A 222 18.85 3.08 35.81
CA ASP A 222 19.35 4.14 36.67
C ASP A 222 20.82 3.91 37.06
N GLY A 223 21.52 5.00 37.37
CA GLY A 223 22.92 4.95 37.83
C GLY A 223 23.59 6.32 37.84
N THR A 224 24.73 6.40 38.55
CA THR A 224 25.55 7.62 38.53
C THR A 224 26.25 7.76 37.19
N ALA A 225 25.97 8.81 36.44
CA ALA A 225 26.68 9.11 35.20
C ALA A 225 28.17 9.35 35.48
N ILE A 226 29.02 8.45 34.96
CA ILE A 226 30.48 8.63 34.93
C ILE A 226 30.91 9.36 33.66
N ARG A 227 30.11 9.24 32.60
CA ARG A 227 30.23 10.03 31.38
C ARG A 227 28.85 10.39 30.86
N TRP A 228 28.64 11.68 30.64
CA TRP A 228 27.36 12.25 30.24
C TRP A 228 27.10 12.04 28.75
N GLY A 229 25.93 11.48 28.41
CA GLY A 229 25.54 11.20 27.03
C GLY A 229 25.39 12.45 26.17
N LEU A 230 24.96 13.57 26.76
CA LEU A 230 24.85 14.89 26.10
C LEU A 230 26.14 15.34 25.39
N THR A 231 27.31 14.87 25.84
CA THR A 231 28.62 15.19 25.26
C THR A 231 29.39 13.95 24.79
N HIS A 232 28.70 12.80 24.73
CA HIS A 232 29.28 11.53 24.37
C HIS A 232 28.42 10.75 23.37
N PRO A 233 28.37 11.20 22.11
CA PRO A 233 27.65 10.46 21.06
C PRO A 233 28.42 9.20 20.63
N LYS A 234 27.67 8.17 20.24
CA LYS A 234 28.15 6.93 19.63
C LYS A 234 27.27 6.54 18.46
N GLU A 235 27.84 5.95 17.41
CA GLU A 235 27.08 5.62 16.18
C GLU A 235 26.10 4.45 16.37
N SER A 236 26.33 3.61 17.38
CA SER A 236 25.49 2.44 17.66
C SER A 236 25.45 2.08 19.14
N ALA A 237 24.42 1.31 19.53
CA ALA A 237 24.30 0.72 20.86
C ALA A 237 25.51 -0.15 21.21
N ALA A 238 26.02 -0.92 20.24
CA ALA A 238 27.21 -1.75 20.42
C ALA A 238 28.49 -0.93 20.69
N ASP A 239 28.62 0.25 20.10
CA ASP A 239 29.76 1.14 20.38
C ASP A 239 29.61 1.83 21.73
N CYS A 240 28.38 2.06 22.18
CA CYS A 240 28.10 2.55 23.53
C CYS A 240 28.47 1.52 24.60
N CYS A 241 28.03 0.26 24.43
CA CYS A 241 28.44 -0.82 25.33
C CYS A 241 29.98 -0.97 25.35
N GLN A 242 30.63 -0.97 24.20
CA GLN A 242 32.09 -1.08 24.14
C GLN A 242 32.78 0.06 24.86
N ALA A 243 32.27 1.30 24.73
CA ALA A 243 32.80 2.43 25.47
C ALA A 243 32.66 2.25 26.99
N CYS A 244 31.59 1.60 27.46
CA CYS A 244 31.43 1.22 28.87
C CYS A 244 32.51 0.22 29.29
N LEU A 245 32.67 -0.88 28.54
CA LEU A 245 33.68 -1.90 28.81
C LEU A 245 35.11 -1.34 28.80
N ASP A 246 35.41 -0.48 27.84
CA ASP A 246 36.72 0.17 27.72
C ASP A 246 36.96 1.16 28.86
N GLN A 247 35.94 1.91 29.29
CA GLN A 247 36.05 2.77 30.47
C GLN A 247 36.31 1.92 31.72
N ALA A 248 35.59 0.82 31.91
CA ALA A 248 35.75 -0.07 33.06
C ALA A 248 37.15 -0.69 33.14
N LYS A 249 37.74 -1.04 31.99
CA LYS A 249 39.12 -1.57 31.88
C LYS A 249 40.18 -0.52 32.20
N ASN A 250 39.96 0.73 31.78
CA ASN A 250 40.93 1.82 31.92
C ASN A 250 40.76 2.65 33.21
N ALA A 251 39.72 2.38 34.00
CA ALA A 251 39.45 3.07 35.25
C ALA A 251 40.62 2.93 36.25
N LYS A 252 41.02 4.06 36.85
CA LYS A 252 42.12 4.08 37.82
C LYS A 252 41.66 3.49 39.16
N PRO A 253 42.60 3.05 40.02
CA PRO A 253 42.27 2.64 41.39
C PRO A 253 41.48 3.73 42.13
N GLY A 254 40.27 3.42 42.59
CA GLY A 254 39.37 4.34 43.28
C GLY A 254 38.33 5.03 42.40
N GLU A 255 38.40 4.91 41.07
CA GLU A 255 37.36 5.39 40.17
C GLU A 255 36.22 4.36 40.04
N LYS A 256 35.00 4.87 39.85
CA LYS A 256 33.84 4.03 39.52
C LYS A 256 34.01 3.47 38.11
N LYS A 257 33.95 2.14 37.99
CA LYS A 257 34.00 1.43 36.71
C LYS A 257 32.62 1.43 36.08
N CYS A 258 32.51 1.67 34.78
CA CYS A 258 31.24 1.54 34.09
C CYS A 258 30.68 0.12 34.26
N ASN A 259 29.40 0.02 34.57
CA ASN A 259 28.70 -1.26 34.52
C ASN A 259 27.28 -1.16 33.95
N VAL A 260 26.82 0.04 33.63
CA VAL A 260 25.53 0.31 33.01
C VAL A 260 25.75 1.26 31.84
N TRP A 261 25.19 0.94 30.68
CA TRP A 261 25.21 1.81 29.51
C TRP A 261 23.79 2.06 29.01
N VAL A 262 23.51 3.28 28.56
CA VAL A 262 22.20 3.67 28.01
C VAL A 262 22.43 4.44 26.71
N TYR A 263 21.74 4.03 25.66
CA TYR A 263 21.91 4.53 24.29
C TYR A 263 20.57 5.02 23.72
N CYS A 264 20.60 6.14 23.00
CA CYS A 264 19.45 6.65 22.26
C CYS A 264 19.50 6.25 20.77
N PRO A 265 18.74 5.23 20.32
CA PRO A 265 18.66 4.85 18.90
C PRO A 265 17.72 5.73 18.07
N SER A 266 16.76 6.42 18.71
CA SER A 266 15.71 7.17 18.03
C SER A 266 16.26 8.40 17.31
N GLU A 267 15.95 8.56 16.01
CA GLU A 267 16.37 9.73 15.21
C GLU A 267 15.76 11.04 15.72
N THR A 268 14.58 10.98 16.34
CA THR A 268 13.87 12.14 16.91
C THR A 268 14.28 12.45 18.35
N GLY A 269 15.24 11.70 18.90
CA GLY A 269 15.67 11.82 20.29
C GLY A 269 14.90 10.91 21.24
N CYS A 270 15.34 10.89 22.49
CA CYS A 270 14.82 9.99 23.52
C CYS A 270 14.23 10.77 24.69
N TYR A 271 13.06 10.36 25.16
CA TYR A 271 12.39 11.00 26.27
C TYR A 271 13.01 10.60 27.62
N SER A 272 13.30 11.58 28.46
CA SER A 272 13.67 11.42 29.87
C SER A 272 12.91 12.46 30.70
N PRO A 273 12.49 12.16 31.93
CA PRO A 273 11.81 13.12 32.80
C PRO A 273 12.78 14.10 33.48
N ASP A 274 13.65 14.73 32.71
CA ASP A 274 14.59 15.73 33.19
C ASP A 274 14.50 17.04 32.36
N ILE A 275 15.41 17.97 32.63
CA ILE A 275 15.41 19.31 32.02
C ILE A 275 16.09 19.35 30.65
N TYR A 276 16.68 18.24 30.21
CA TYR A 276 17.47 18.16 28.99
C TYR A 276 16.65 17.60 27.83
N GLU A 277 17.05 18.00 26.62
CA GLU A 277 16.54 17.44 25.38
C GLU A 277 17.57 16.43 24.86
N HIS A 278 17.24 15.14 24.93
CA HIS A 278 18.16 14.09 24.50
C HIS A 278 18.04 13.79 23.03
N LYS A 279 19.17 13.78 22.35
CA LYS A 279 19.27 13.60 20.90
C LYS A 279 19.66 12.17 20.54
N ASN A 280 19.47 11.84 19.27
CA ASN A 280 19.95 10.60 18.67
C ASN A 280 21.46 10.40 18.97
N MET A 281 21.87 9.14 19.11
CA MET A 281 23.26 8.72 19.34
C MET A 281 23.83 9.02 20.73
N GLU A 282 23.07 9.61 21.66
CA GLU A 282 23.57 9.83 23.02
C GLU A 282 23.93 8.52 23.72
N CYS A 283 25.15 8.44 24.24
CA CYS A 283 25.65 7.28 24.99
C CYS A 283 26.03 7.66 26.42
N TRP A 284 25.23 7.20 27.37
CA TRP A 284 25.41 7.39 28.79
C TRP A 284 26.19 6.24 29.38
N LEU A 285 27.33 6.54 29.99
CA LEU A 285 28.08 5.57 30.78
C LEU A 285 27.79 5.82 32.24
N LYS A 286 27.26 4.81 32.93
CA LYS A 286 26.79 4.90 34.30
C LYS A 286 27.45 3.83 35.18
N TYR A 287 27.48 4.11 36.47
CA TYR A 287 27.84 3.16 37.52
C TYR A 287 26.69 3.02 38.52
N ALA A 288 26.31 1.79 38.83
CA ALA A 288 25.40 1.45 39.91
C ALA A 288 25.88 0.19 40.63
N GLU A 289 25.99 0.22 41.95
CA GLU A 289 26.35 -0.98 42.73
C GLU A 289 25.30 -2.09 42.58
N ASN A 290 24.02 -1.68 42.53
CA ASN A 290 22.89 -2.53 42.18
C ASN A 290 22.08 -1.81 41.09
N PRO A 291 22.27 -2.15 39.79
CA PRO A 291 21.53 -1.55 38.69
C PRO A 291 20.02 -1.69 38.91
N LYS A 292 19.32 -0.55 38.96
CA LYS A 292 17.87 -0.51 39.13
C LYS A 292 17.23 -0.11 37.81
N LEU A 293 16.20 -0.86 37.44
CA LEU A 293 15.35 -0.55 36.31
C LEU A 293 14.58 0.75 36.60
N ASN A 294 14.71 1.74 35.74
CA ASN A 294 13.94 2.98 35.83
C ASN A 294 12.64 2.85 35.03
N PHE A 295 12.78 2.62 33.73
CA PHE A 295 11.65 2.39 32.83
C PHE A 295 11.92 1.19 31.92
N LYS A 296 10.84 0.45 31.61
CA LYS A 296 10.87 -0.74 30.76
C LYS A 296 9.60 -0.85 29.93
N ASP A 297 9.77 -1.25 28.68
CA ASP A 297 8.73 -1.48 27.69
C ASP A 297 7.85 -0.25 27.46
N ARG A 298 6.79 -0.07 28.25
CA ARG A 298 5.78 0.98 28.07
C ARG A 298 5.66 1.86 29.30
N TYR A 299 5.51 3.16 29.09
CA TYR A 299 5.15 4.08 30.17
C TYR A 299 3.69 3.86 30.57
N SER A 300 3.43 3.75 31.88
CA SER A 300 2.06 3.54 32.38
C SER A 300 1.16 4.73 32.05
N GLU A 301 -0.14 4.50 31.90
CA GLU A 301 -1.11 5.58 31.62
C GLU A 301 -1.07 6.67 32.69
N SER A 302 -0.99 6.27 33.98
CA SER A 302 -0.87 7.22 35.09
C SER A 302 0.38 8.10 34.97
N TYR A 303 1.50 7.52 34.53
CA TYR A 303 2.73 8.27 34.30
C TYR A 303 2.59 9.25 33.13
N ARG A 304 2.00 8.81 32.00
CA ARG A 304 1.78 9.67 30.82
C ARG A 304 0.76 10.77 31.07
N ASN A 305 -0.24 10.54 31.93
CA ASN A 305 -1.18 11.58 32.36
C ASN A 305 -0.50 12.69 33.16
N SER A 306 0.52 12.36 33.95
CA SER A 306 1.34 13.34 34.67
C SER A 306 2.48 13.90 33.82
N HIS A 307 2.88 13.21 32.75
CA HIS A 307 3.95 13.59 31.83
C HIS A 307 3.44 13.50 30.37
N PRO A 308 2.69 14.52 29.88
CA PRO A 308 2.03 14.45 28.57
C PRO A 308 2.99 14.26 27.38
N ASN A 309 4.26 14.62 27.55
CA ASN A 309 5.30 14.48 26.53
C ASN A 309 5.95 13.08 26.51
N ALA A 310 5.62 12.21 27.48
CA ALA A 310 6.15 10.86 27.53
C ALA A 310 5.53 10.01 26.40
N PRO A 311 6.36 9.35 25.56
CA PRO A 311 5.87 8.46 24.51
C PRO A 311 5.19 7.23 25.12
N LEU A 312 4.58 6.39 24.27
CA LEU A 312 3.96 5.15 24.72
C LEU A 312 5.02 4.12 25.16
N ILE A 313 6.11 4.03 24.40
CA ILE A 313 7.18 3.05 24.54
C ILE A 313 8.45 3.76 25.01
N VAL A 314 9.24 3.12 25.87
CA VAL A 314 10.54 3.63 26.31
C VAL A 314 11.49 3.68 25.11
N PRO A 315 12.05 4.85 24.75
CA PRO A 315 12.84 4.99 23.53
C PRO A 315 14.32 4.61 23.70
N TRP A 316 14.74 4.28 24.93
CA TRP A 316 16.12 3.95 25.27
C TRP A 316 16.43 2.47 25.07
N VAL A 317 17.70 2.20 24.78
CA VAL A 317 18.27 0.85 24.80
C VAL A 317 19.36 0.86 25.84
N SER A 318 19.36 -0.11 26.74
CA SER A 318 20.38 -0.15 27.78
C SER A 318 20.77 -1.57 28.14
N GLY A 319 21.85 -1.70 28.88
CA GLY A 319 22.30 -2.98 29.36
C GLY A 319 23.23 -2.85 30.55
N VAL A 320 23.33 -3.95 31.28
CA VAL A 320 24.25 -4.10 32.41
C VAL A 320 25.39 -4.99 31.94
N THR A 321 26.62 -4.47 31.93
CA THR A 321 27.75 -5.29 31.53
C THR A 321 28.05 -6.33 32.61
N SER A 322 28.24 -7.59 32.21
CA SER A 322 28.80 -8.58 33.14
C SER A 322 30.23 -8.19 33.51
N ALA A 323 30.47 -8.06 34.81
CA ALA A 323 31.79 -7.81 35.37
C ALA A 323 32.74 -9.01 35.15
#